data_AF-A0A699L6D4-F1
#
_entry.id   AF-A0A699L6D4-F1
#
_cell.length_a   1.000
_cell.length_b   1.000
_cell.length_c   1.000
_cell.angle_alpha   90.00
_cell.angle_beta   90.00
_cell.angle_gamma   90.00
#
_symmetry.space_group_name_H-M   'P 1'
#
loop_
_entity.id
_entity.type
_entity.pdbx_description
1 polymer ?
#
loop_
_entity_poly.entity_id
_entity_poly.type
_entity_poly.pdbx_seq_one_letter_code
_entity_poly.pdbx_strand_id
1 'polypeptide(L)' 'QRLYASMHDKGVGPHKTQFRRDENYVLLCWVTADFELYAAFDPLADKAVAIRICNRVCQWIKDLENEIFLVGASPFS' A
#
# COMPACT_ATOMS: atom_id res chain seq x y z
N GLN A 1 4.96 9.05 10.86
CA GLN A 1 5.50 10.07 9.92
C GLN A 1 6.79 9.63 9.19
N ARG A 2 7.79 9.03 9.85
CA ARG A 2 9.07 8.62 9.21
C ARG A 2 8.95 7.64 8.04
N LEU A 3 7.98 6.72 8.08
CA LEU A 3 7.78 5.72 7.03
C LEU A 3 7.29 6.34 5.72
N TYR A 4 6.24 7.16 5.79
CA TYR A 4 5.73 7.90 4.63
C TYR A 4 6.85 8.71 3.97
N ALA A 5 7.64 9.45 4.76
CA ALA A 5 8.78 10.19 4.25
C ALA A 5 9.81 9.28 3.53
N SER A 6 10.12 8.10 4.09
CA SER A 6 11.04 7.15 3.43
C SER A 6 10.48 6.54 2.14
N MET A 7 9.15 6.44 2.01
CA MET A 7 8.50 6.01 0.77
C MET A 7 8.46 7.13 -0.27
N HIS A 8 8.63 8.41 0.11
CA HIS A 8 8.53 9.55 -0.81
C HIS A 8 9.86 10.24 -1.08
N ASP A 9 10.96 9.67 -0.61
CA ASP A 9 12.27 10.22 -0.88
C ASP A 9 12.59 10.20 -2.39
N LYS A 10 13.18 11.29 -2.87
CA LYS A 10 13.30 11.63 -4.31
C LYS A 10 14.21 10.67 -5.09
N GLY A 11 14.99 9.84 -4.42
CA GLY A 11 15.91 8.88 -5.02
C GLY A 11 15.34 7.48 -5.26
N VAL A 12 14.15 7.18 -4.77
CA VAL A 12 13.59 5.83 -4.86
C VAL A 12 12.59 5.79 -6.03
N GLY A 13 12.73 4.80 -6.93
CA GLY A 13 11.99 4.69 -8.19
C GLY A 13 10.47 4.52 -8.06
N PRO A 14 9.74 4.35 -9.19
CA PRO A 14 8.27 4.43 -9.26
C PRO A 14 7.53 3.30 -8.53
N HIS A 15 8.22 2.22 -8.16
CA HIS A 15 7.64 1.12 -7.40
C HIS A 15 8.45 0.92 -6.12
N LYS A 16 7.79 1.12 -4.98
CA LYS A 16 8.44 1.01 -3.66
C LYS A 16 7.66 0.04 -2.81
N THR A 17 8.34 -1.00 -2.31
CA THR A 17 7.78 -1.92 -1.32
C THR A 17 8.65 -1.90 -0.08
N GLN A 18 8.04 -1.74 1.09
CA GLN A 18 8.71 -1.86 2.38
C GLN A 18 7.93 -2.81 3.28
N PHE A 19 8.67 -3.64 4.01
CA PHE A 19 8.15 -4.50 5.07
C PHE A 19 8.88 -4.14 6.35
N ARG A 20 8.14 -3.73 7.38
CA ARG A 20 8.67 -3.46 8.71
C ARG A 20 7.91 -4.26 9.74
N ARG A 21 8.59 -4.70 10.78
CA ARG A 21 7.99 -5.41 11.91
C ARG A 21 8.52 -4.78 13.18
N ASP A 22 7.63 -4.48 14.10
CA ASP A 22 7.97 -4.17 15.48
C ASP A 22 7.20 -5.11 16.43
N GLU A 23 7.27 -4.85 17.73
CA GLU A 23 6.62 -5.66 18.76
C GLU A 23 5.08 -5.58 18.71
N ASN A 24 4.54 -4.54 18.09
CA ASN A 24 3.11 -4.24 18.07
C ASN A 24 2.44 -4.61 16.75
N TYR A 25 3.15 -4.53 15.62
CA TYR A 25 2.58 -4.85 14.30
C TYR A 25 3.63 -5.16 13.23
N VAL A 26 3.15 -5.79 12.17
CA VAL A 26 3.83 -5.86 10.87
C VAL A 26 3.20 -4.84 9.94
N LEU A 27 4.01 -4.04 9.27
CA LEU A 27 3.57 -3.03 8.32
C LEU A 27 4.14 -3.31 6.93
N LEU A 28 3.26 -3.55 5.97
CA LEU A 28 3.59 -3.62 4.56
C LEU A 28 3.16 -2.32 3.88
N CYS A 29 4.07 -1.71 3.14
CA CYS A 29 3.81 -0.52 2.35
C CYS A 29 4.12 -0.80 0.89
N TRP A 30 3.25 -0.38 -0.01
CA TRP A 30 3.43 -0.49 -1.44
C TRP A 30 2.99 0.81 -2.12
N VAL A 31 3.93 1.50 -2.75
CA VAL A 31 3.64 2.64 -3.62
C VAL A 31 3.72 2.16 -5.07
N THR A 32 2.62 2.35 -5.79
CA THR A 32 2.53 2.17 -7.24
C THR A 32 2.38 3.54 -7.91
N ALA A 33 2.31 3.58 -9.24
CA ALA A 33 2.07 4.84 -9.95
C ALA A 33 0.64 5.38 -9.71
N ASP A 34 -0.32 4.48 -9.55
CA ASP A 34 -1.75 4.82 -9.53
C ASP A 34 -2.29 4.95 -8.09
N PHE A 35 -1.77 4.16 -7.16
CA PHE A 35 -2.20 4.17 -5.76
C PHE A 35 -1.08 3.78 -4.78
N GLU A 36 -1.34 4.05 -3.49
CA GLU A 36 -0.52 3.61 -2.38
C GLU A 36 -1.31 2.72 -1.42
N LEU A 37 -0.73 1.59 -1.01
CA LEU A 37 -1.30 0.66 -0.06
C LEU A 37 -0.43 0.58 1.20
N TYR A 38 -1.04 0.83 2.36
CA TYR A 38 -0.43 0.64 3.67
C TYR A 38 -1.30 -0.34 4.46
N ALA A 39 -0.73 -1.49 4.83
CA ALA A 39 -1.45 -2.55 5.53
C ALA A 39 -0.71 -2.95 6.81
N ALA A 40 -1.42 -2.86 7.94
CA ALA A 40 -0.95 -3.33 9.23
C ALA A 40 -1.51 -4.74 9.50
N PHE A 41 -0.64 -5.62 9.99
CA PHE A 41 -0.95 -6.99 10.36
C PHE A 41 -0.51 -7.24 11.80
N ASP A 42 -1.04 -8.33 12.37
CA ASP A 42 -0.58 -8.85 13.65
C ASP A 42 0.96 -9.01 13.66
N PRO A 43 1.66 -8.69 14.75
CA PRO A 43 3.11 -8.79 14.82
C PRO A 43 3.62 -10.21 14.56
N LEU A 44 2.83 -11.25 14.79
CA LEU A 44 3.18 -12.65 14.50
C LEU A 44 2.82 -13.10 13.07
N ALA A 45 2.24 -12.21 12.25
CA ALA A 45 1.85 -12.55 10.90
C ALA A 45 3.05 -12.99 10.05
N ASP A 46 2.86 -14.09 9.32
CA ASP A 46 3.84 -14.58 8.37
C ASP A 46 3.98 -13.61 7.18
N LYS A 47 5.23 -13.34 6.78
CA LYS A 47 5.53 -12.40 5.71
C LYS A 47 4.92 -12.83 4.37
N ALA A 48 4.93 -14.14 4.06
CA ALA A 48 4.36 -14.64 2.82
C ALA A 48 2.82 -14.55 2.83
N VAL A 49 2.18 -14.74 3.98
CA VAL A 49 0.74 -14.46 4.15
C VAL A 49 0.42 -12.98 3.92
N ALA A 50 1.15 -12.06 4.56
CA ALA A 50 0.95 -10.63 4.40
C ALA A 50 1.10 -10.17 2.95
N ILE A 51 2.15 -10.63 2.26
CA ILE A 51 2.37 -10.35 0.84
C ILE A 51 1.22 -10.89 -0.02
N ARG A 52 0.78 -12.14 0.21
CA ARG A 52 -0.34 -12.74 -0.55
C ARG A 52 -1.63 -11.96 -0.39
N ILE A 53 -1.94 -11.51 0.83
CA ILE A 53 -3.12 -10.69 1.10
C ILE A 53 -3.02 -9.36 0.35
N CYS A 54 -1.88 -8.67 0.43
CA CYS A 54 -1.70 -7.40 -0.26
C CYS A 54 -1.76 -7.56 -1.79
N ASN A 55 -1.18 -8.61 -2.36
CA ASN A 55 -1.31 -8.91 -3.79
C ASN A 55 -2.78 -9.08 -4.21
N ARG A 56 -3.57 -9.79 -3.39
CA ARG A 56 -5.00 -10.00 -3.66
C ARG A 56 -5.79 -8.68 -3.59
N VAL A 57 -5.47 -7.82 -2.62
CA VAL A 57 -6.07 -6.48 -2.51
C VAL A 57 -5.68 -5.62 -3.71
N CYS A 58 -4.41 -5.60 -4.11
CA CYS A 58 -3.95 -4.87 -5.29
C CYS A 58 -4.66 -5.34 -6.57
N GLN A 59 -4.87 -6.64 -6.73
CA GLN A 59 -5.60 -7.18 -7.86
C GLN A 59 -7.08 -6.77 -7.83
N TRP A 60 -7.72 -6.89 -6.67
CA TRP A 60 -9.11 -6.48 -6.48
C TRP A 60 -9.34 -4.99 -6.76
N ILE A 61 -8.41 -4.12 -6.34
CA ILE A 61 -8.44 -2.68 -6.64
C ILE A 61 -8.37 -2.44 -8.14
N LYS A 62 -7.47 -3.13 -8.85
CA LYS A 62 -7.34 -3.02 -10.32
C LYS A 62 -8.60 -3.50 -11.03
N ASP A 63 -9.18 -4.60 -10.57
CA ASP A 63 -10.38 -5.17 -11.18
C ASP A 63 -11.60 -4.24 -11.00
N LEU A 64 -11.65 -3.50 -9.90
CA LEU A 64 -12.73 -2.54 -9.60
C LEU A 64 -12.41 -1.11 -9.99
N GLU A 65 -11.26 -0.82 -10.62
CA GLU A 65 -10.76 0.54 -10.82
C GLU A 65 -11.82 1.48 -11.45
N ASN A 66 -12.62 0.94 -12.38
CA ASN A 66 -13.71 1.63 -13.06
C ASN A 66 -14.97 1.90 -12.20
N GLU A 67 -15.09 1.27 -11.02
CA GLU A 67 -16.21 1.39 -10.09
C GLU A 67 -15.85 2.11 -8.79
N ILE A 68 -14.61 1.95 -8.29
CA ILE A 68 -14.19 2.50 -6.99
C ILE A 68 -13.49 3.86 -7.08
N PHE A 69 -12.83 4.18 -8.19
CA PHE A 69 -12.25 5.51 -8.36
C PHE A 69 -13.26 6.44 -9.03
N LEU A 70 -13.47 7.60 -8.41
CA LEU A 70 -14.24 8.67 -9.02
C LEU A 70 -13.42 9.27 -10.18
N VAL A 71 -13.56 8.69 -11.37
CA VAL A 71 -13.01 9.27 -12.60
C VAL A 71 -13.86 10.49 -12.97
N GLY A 72 -13.40 11.68 -12.59
CA GLY A 72 -14.03 12.95 -12.98
C GLY A 72 -15.01 13.56 -11.97
N ALA A 73 -15.03 13.12 -10.71
CA ALA A 73 -15.68 13.92 -9.67
C ALA A 73 -14.87 15.21 -9.47
N SER A 74 -15.51 16.36 -9.69
CA SER A 74 -14.98 17.63 -9.21
C SER A 74 -14.73 17.48 -7.71
N PRO A 75 -13.54 17.85 -7.19
CA PRO A 75 -13.34 17.91 -5.76
C PRO A 75 -14.42 18.84 -5.21
N PHE A 76 -15.11 18.38 -4.15
CA PHE A 76 -16.23 19.10 -3.54
C PHE A 76 -15.87 20.58 -3.40
N SER A 77 -16.65 21.43 -4.08
CA SER A 77 -16.49 22.89 -4.13
C SER A 77 -16.89 23.55 -2.81
#